data_AF-A0A4R2BF25-F1
#
_entry.id   AF-A0A4R2BF25-F1
#
_cell.length_a   1.000
_cell.length_b   1.000
_cell.length_c   1.000
_cell.angle_alpha   90.00
_cell.angle_beta   90.00
_cell.angle_gamma   90.00
#
_symmetry.space_group_name_H-M   'P 1'
#
loop_
_entity.id
_entity.type
_entity.pdbx_description
1 polymer ?
#
loop_
_entity_poly.entity_id
_entity_poly.type
_entity_poly.pdbx_seq_one_letter_code
_entity_poly.pdbx_strand_id
1 'polypeptide(L)'
;MYKIESLESLVRMIPLLKSSVPADLSIAICDMEKFIAYFPGETINLAIRVNQPLNPQEPLSVALKENRSLRSEVPADFYGYEFTGTATPLHDHSGKVIGGIAVQLRRQTELRMISDQISASLLQANDQISTISDGSNALANFSRDLLNQSHRAV
;
A
#
# COMPACT_ATOMS: atom_id res chain seq x y z
N MET A 1 2.36 13.02 24.70
CA MET A 1 2.84 14.30 24.14
C MET A 1 4.34 14.17 23.95
N TYR A 2 4.84 14.33 22.72
CA TYR A 2 6.24 14.03 22.40
C TYR A 2 7.06 15.32 22.41
N LYS A 3 7.82 15.51 23.49
CA LYS A 3 8.68 16.68 23.65
C LYS A 3 10.01 16.43 22.96
N ILE A 4 10.42 17.36 22.11
CA ILE A 4 11.71 17.32 21.41
C ILE A 4 12.48 18.60 21.70
N GLU A 5 13.81 18.50 21.60
CA GLU A 5 14.71 19.65 21.76
C GLU A 5 14.56 20.66 20.63
N SER A 6 14.59 20.17 19.39
CA SER A 6 14.42 20.94 18.17
C SER A 6 14.05 20.02 17.02
N LEU A 7 13.45 20.58 15.97
CA LEU A 7 13.17 19.84 14.75
C LEU A 7 14.47 19.38 14.08
N GLU A 8 15.52 20.20 14.10
CA GLU A 8 16.85 19.87 13.56
C GLU A 8 17.47 18.66 14.26
N SER A 9 17.32 18.56 15.58
CA SER A 9 17.81 17.40 16.35
C SER A 9 17.11 16.12 15.89
N LEU A 10 15.79 16.17 15.71
CA LEU A 10 15.02 15.04 15.19
C LEU A 10 15.42 14.66 13.76
N VAL A 11 15.59 15.65 12.87
CA VAL A 11 16.05 15.44 11.49
C VAL A 11 17.37 14.67 11.46
N ARG A 12 18.32 15.01 12.33
CA ARG A 12 19.62 14.30 12.43
C ARG A 12 19.49 12.86 12.89
N MET A 13 18.44 12.51 13.64
CA MET A 13 18.20 11.14 14.11
C MET A 13 17.53 10.24 13.07
N ILE A 14 16.83 10.80 12.08
CA ILE A 14 16.05 10.00 11.12
C ILE A 14 16.90 8.96 10.36
N PRO A 15 18.11 9.27 9.85
CA PRO A 15 18.93 8.26 9.18
C PRO A 15 19.23 7.05 10.06
N LEU A 16 19.55 7.27 11.33
CA LEU A 16 19.79 6.20 12.31
C LEU A 16 18.52 5.39 12.59
N LEU A 17 17.37 6.05 12.70
CA LEU A 17 16.09 5.38 12.89
C LEU A 17 15.76 4.48 11.70
N LYS A 18 15.96 4.98 10.47
CA LYS A 18 15.74 4.20 9.25
C LYS A 18 16.70 3.01 9.15
N SER A 19 17.97 3.16 9.51
CA SER A 19 18.92 2.04 9.49
C SER A 19 18.64 0.99 10.58
N SER A 20 18.00 1.40 11.68
CA SER A 20 17.72 0.52 12.82
C SER A 20 16.37 -0.21 12.72
N VAL A 21 15.47 0.27 11.86
CA VAL A 21 14.16 -0.35 11.65
C VAL A 21 14.20 -1.15 10.34
N PRO A 22 14.02 -2.49 10.38
CA PRO A 22 14.06 -3.35 9.19
C PRO A 22 12.73 -3.26 8.41
N ALA A 23 12.33 -2.05 8.02
CA ALA A 23 11.12 -1.80 7.26
C ALA A 23 11.32 -0.64 6.29
N ASP A 24 10.64 -0.70 5.15
CA ASP A 24 10.70 0.36 4.14
C ASP A 24 9.83 1.56 4.54
N LEU A 25 10.49 2.55 5.15
CA LEU A 25 9.86 3.72 5.73
C LEU A 25 10.14 4.96 4.88
N SER A 26 9.11 5.72 4.51
CA SER A 26 9.22 7.11 4.10
C SER A 26 8.93 8.00 5.31
N ILE A 27 9.78 9.01 5.56
CA ILE A 27 9.62 9.91 6.70
C ILE A 27 9.73 11.35 6.24
N ALA A 28 8.78 12.19 6.64
CA ALA A 28 8.79 13.62 6.41
C ALA A 28 8.70 14.37 7.75
N ILE A 29 9.39 15.50 7.85
CA ILE A 29 9.30 16.40 8.99
C ILE A 29 8.92 17.78 8.46
N CYS A 30 8.01 18.44 9.16
CA CYS A 30 7.54 19.79 8.85
C CYS A 30 7.60 20.69 10.09
N ASP A 31 7.68 21.99 9.84
CA ASP A 31 7.29 23.01 10.81
C ASP A 31 5.76 23.25 10.71
N MET A 32 5.27 24.38 11.23
CA MET A 32 3.84 24.71 11.19
C MET A 32 3.33 25.12 9.80
N GLU A 33 4.21 25.31 8.82
CA GLU A 33 3.89 25.88 7.51
C GLU A 33 4.34 25.01 6.33
N LYS A 34 5.49 24.34 6.44
CA LYS A 34 6.18 23.66 5.32
C LYS A 34 7.02 22.47 5.76
N PHE A 35 7.33 21.61 4.79
CA PHE A 35 8.28 20.50 5.00
C PHE A 35 9.70 21.01 5.15
N ILE A 36 10.41 20.55 6.17
CA ILE A 36 11.81 20.91 6.45
C ILE A 36 12.78 19.78 6.09
N ALA A 37 12.31 18.53 6.06
CA ALA A 37 13.12 17.38 5.72
C ALA A 37 12.26 16.26 5.14
N TYR A 38 12.84 15.51 4.20
CA TYR A 38 12.20 14.34 3.62
C TYR A 38 13.23 13.22 3.42
N PHE A 39 12.85 12.01 3.83
CA PHE A 39 13.67 10.82 3.79
C PHE A 39 12.86 9.70 3.11
N PRO A 40 12.91 9.59 1.77
CA PRO A 40 12.15 8.57 1.04
C PRO A 40 12.58 7.17 1.44
N GLY A 41 11.65 6.22 1.42
CA GLY A 41 11.96 4.80 1.49
C GLY A 41 12.63 4.30 0.21
N GLU A 42 13.06 3.04 0.22
CA GLU A 42 13.62 2.38 -0.95
C GLU A 42 12.57 2.18 -2.04
N THR A 43 11.35 1.81 -1.64
CA THR A 43 10.24 1.53 -2.56
C THR A 43 8.99 2.38 -2.31
N ILE A 44 9.05 3.29 -1.33
CA ILE A 44 8.02 4.28 -1.03
C ILE A 44 8.59 5.70 -1.09
N ASN A 45 8.17 6.47 -2.09
CA ASN A 45 8.61 7.85 -2.30
C ASN A 45 7.42 8.73 -2.74
N LEU A 46 6.96 9.59 -1.84
CA LEU A 46 5.85 10.53 -2.06
C LEU A 46 6.29 11.82 -2.76
N ALA A 47 7.56 11.91 -3.18
CA ALA A 47 8.14 13.05 -3.89
C ALA A 47 8.00 14.40 -3.15
N ILE A 48 7.98 14.36 -1.82
CA ILE A 48 7.90 15.56 -0.97
C ILE A 48 9.18 16.39 -1.13
N ARG A 49 9.02 17.70 -1.31
CA ARG A 49 10.14 18.63 -1.45
C ARG A 49 10.34 19.44 -0.18
N VAL A 50 11.60 19.65 0.20
CA VAL A 50 11.94 20.61 1.27
C VAL A 50 11.48 22.01 0.87
N ASN A 51 10.91 22.74 1.82
CA ASN A 51 10.20 24.02 1.67
C ASN A 51 8.85 23.96 0.95
N GLN A 52 8.34 22.80 0.58
CA GLN A 52 6.98 22.67 0.08
C GLN A 52 5.99 23.04 1.21
N PRO A 53 5.01 23.92 0.95
CA PRO A 53 3.99 24.27 1.95
C PRO A 53 3.08 23.07 2.25
N LEU A 54 2.60 23.00 3.49
CA LEU A 54 1.64 21.99 3.91
C LEU A 54 0.28 22.24 3.27
N ASN A 55 -0.28 21.22 2.63
CA ASN A 55 -1.65 21.32 2.12
C ASN A 55 -2.63 21.29 3.31
N PRO A 56 -3.56 22.25 3.45
CA PRO A 56 -4.52 22.27 4.56
C PRO A 56 -5.38 21.01 4.70
N GLN A 57 -5.56 20.26 3.62
CA GLN A 57 -6.37 19.04 3.56
C GLN A 57 -5.54 17.77 3.87
N GLU A 58 -4.22 17.87 3.97
CA GLU A 58 -3.37 16.73 4.31
C GLU A 58 -3.53 16.33 5.79
N PRO A 59 -3.42 15.02 6.11
CA PRO A 59 -3.49 14.53 7.49
C PRO A 59 -2.51 15.23 8.43
N LEU A 60 -1.34 15.62 7.94
CA LEU A 60 -0.33 16.29 8.74
C LEU A 60 -0.82 17.67 9.22
N SER A 61 -1.39 18.48 8.32
CA SER A 61 -1.98 19.77 8.65
C SER A 61 -3.10 19.67 9.70
N VAL A 62 -3.94 18.66 9.58
CA VAL A 62 -5.02 18.40 10.55
C VAL A 62 -4.43 17.99 11.90
N ALA A 63 -3.46 17.08 11.91
CA ALA A 63 -2.80 16.61 13.12
C ALA A 63 -2.13 17.75 13.92
N LEU A 64 -1.51 18.71 13.22
CA LEU A 64 -0.91 19.89 13.83
C LEU A 64 -1.96 20.82 14.44
N LYS A 65 -3.03 21.11 13.70
CA LYS A 65 -4.11 22.02 14.15
C LYS A 65 -4.89 21.46 15.33
N GLU A 66 -5.24 20.18 15.28
CA GLU A 66 -6.00 19.51 16.34
C GLU A 66 -5.11 19.04 17.50
N ASN A 67 -3.78 19.18 17.35
CA ASN A 67 -2.81 18.63 18.29
C ASN A 67 -3.08 17.14 18.60
N ARG A 68 -3.40 16.36 17.56
CA ARG A 68 -3.81 14.97 17.66
C ARG A 68 -3.06 14.13 16.65
N SER A 69 -2.56 12.98 17.07
CA SER A 69 -1.95 12.04 16.11
C SER A 69 -3.04 11.41 15.24
N LEU A 70 -2.78 11.34 13.94
CA LEU A 70 -3.64 10.69 12.96
C LEU A 70 -2.93 9.49 12.35
N ARG A 71 -3.72 8.47 11.99
CA ARG A 71 -3.27 7.30 11.26
C ARG A 71 -4.29 7.02 10.17
N SER A 72 -3.80 6.76 8.96
CA SER A 72 -4.65 6.42 7.81
C SER A 72 -4.01 5.34 6.97
N GLU A 73 -4.85 4.56 6.31
CA GLU A 73 -4.45 3.64 5.26
C GLU A 73 -4.73 4.32 3.92
N VAL A 74 -3.68 4.47 3.11
CA VAL A 74 -3.76 5.13 1.82
C VAL A 74 -3.75 4.05 0.74
N PRO A 75 -4.81 3.93 -0.08
CA PRO A 75 -4.85 3.00 -1.19
C PRO A 75 -3.90 3.44 -2.32
N ALA A 76 -3.60 2.53 -3.24
CA ALA A 76 -2.66 2.78 -4.33
C ALA A 76 -3.11 3.88 -5.31
N ASP A 77 -4.40 4.24 -5.32
CA ASP A 77 -5.01 5.18 -6.27
C ASP A 77 -4.32 6.55 -6.33
N PHE A 78 -3.73 7.02 -5.22
CA PHE A 78 -3.14 8.36 -5.14
C PHE A 78 -1.65 8.40 -5.46
N TYR A 79 -0.89 7.37 -5.07
CA TYR A 79 0.58 7.38 -5.11
C TYR A 79 1.17 6.19 -5.89
N GLY A 80 0.34 5.31 -6.43
CA GLY A 80 0.75 4.09 -7.15
C GLY A 80 1.10 2.90 -6.26
N TYR A 81 0.99 3.04 -4.93
CA TYR A 81 1.21 1.96 -3.97
C TYR A 81 0.43 2.19 -2.68
N GLU A 82 0.04 1.09 -2.03
CA GLU A 82 -0.67 1.13 -0.75
C GLU A 82 0.32 1.30 0.41
N PHE A 83 -0.03 2.16 1.37
CA PHE A 83 0.78 2.35 2.57
C PHE A 83 -0.06 2.75 3.78
N THR A 84 0.50 2.53 4.97
CA THR A 84 -0.06 3.10 6.20
C THR A 84 0.74 4.34 6.56
N GLY A 85 0.05 5.48 6.66
CA GLY A 85 0.63 6.76 7.06
C GLY A 85 0.25 7.14 8.48
N THR A 86 1.19 7.69 9.23
CA THR A 86 0.93 8.40 10.48
C THR A 86 1.32 9.86 10.35
N ALA A 87 0.64 10.71 11.12
CA ALA A 87 0.95 12.11 11.31
C ALA A 87 0.95 12.39 12.82
N THR A 88 2.08 12.84 13.35
CA THR A 88 2.24 13.06 14.79
C THR A 88 2.74 14.48 15.05
N PRO A 89 2.00 15.29 15.82
CA PRO A 89 2.48 16.61 16.23
C PRO A 89 3.66 16.48 17.20
N LEU A 90 4.63 17.37 17.04
CA LEU A 90 5.84 17.47 17.83
C LEU A 90 5.78 18.73 18.70
N HIS A 91 6.19 18.60 19.95
CA HIS A 91 6.10 19.67 20.94
C HIS A 91 7.49 20.11 21.40
N ASP A 92 7.64 21.39 21.69
CA ASP A 92 8.78 21.87 22.45
C ASP A 92 8.63 21.51 23.95
N HIS A 93 9.65 21.86 24.74
CA HIS A 93 9.66 21.65 26.18
C HIS A 93 8.50 22.34 26.92
N SER A 94 8.01 23.46 26.38
CA SER A 94 6.88 24.22 26.92
C SER A 94 5.52 23.58 26.61
N GLY A 95 5.48 22.58 25.72
CA GLY A 95 4.26 21.93 25.27
C GLY A 95 3.59 22.61 24.08
N LYS A 96 4.23 23.57 23.44
CA LYS A 96 3.73 24.18 22.20
C LYS A 96 4.02 23.26 21.02
N VAL A 97 3.07 23.10 20.11
CA VAL A 97 3.31 22.40 18.83
C VAL A 97 4.27 23.24 18.00
N ILE A 98 5.40 22.65 17.60
CA ILE A 98 6.42 23.33 16.79
C ILE A 98 6.53 22.76 15.37
N GLY A 99 5.89 21.61 15.11
CA GLY A 99 5.94 20.94 13.83
C GLY A 99 5.37 19.53 13.93
N GLY A 100 5.64 18.70 12.93
CA GLY A 100 5.11 17.35 12.87
C GLY A 100 6.02 16.39 12.14
N ILE A 101 5.90 15.11 12.49
CA ILE A 101 6.51 13.99 11.78
C ILE A 101 5.42 13.17 11.10
N ALA A 102 5.64 12.85 9.83
CA ALA A 102 4.84 11.90 9.09
C ALA A 102 5.68 10.68 8.76
N VAL A 103 5.18 9.49 9.07
CA VAL A 103 5.84 8.22 8.76
C VAL A 103 4.91 7.40 7.89
N GLN A 104 5.40 6.95 6.73
CA GLN A 104 4.69 6.06 5.84
C GLN A 104 5.43 4.73 5.77
N LEU A 105 4.69 3.66 6.06
CA LEU A 105 5.16 2.29 5.94
C LEU A 105 4.46 1.66 4.74
N ARG A 106 5.22 1.24 3.74
CA ARG A 106 4.68 0.52 2.59
C ARG A 106 4.03 -0.77 3.06
N ARG A 107 2.82 -1.07 2.57
CA ARG A 107 2.23 -2.37 2.80
C ARG A 107 2.79 -3.37 1.80
N GLN A 108 3.32 -4.47 2.30
CA GLN A 108 3.65 -5.61 1.46
C GLN A 108 2.35 -6.29 1.02
N THR A 109 1.92 -6.01 -0.21
CA THR A 109 0.76 -6.63 -0.85
C THR A 109 1.10 -7.96 -1.52
N GLU A 110 2.34 -8.46 -1.42
CA GLU A 110 2.77 -9.70 -2.07
C GLU A 110 1.84 -10.88 -1.78
N LEU A 111 1.47 -11.10 -0.50
CA LEU A 111 0.53 -12.17 -0.14
C LEU A 111 -0.86 -11.99 -0.75
N ARG A 112 -1.36 -10.75 -0.85
CA ARG A 112 -2.64 -10.45 -1.51
C ARG A 112 -2.55 -10.69 -3.01
N MET A 113 -1.52 -10.16 -3.68
CA MET A 113 -1.31 -10.38 -5.11
C MET A 113 -1.15 -11.85 -5.46
N ILE A 114 -0.41 -12.61 -4.65
CA ILE A 114 -0.27 -14.06 -4.82
C ILE A 114 -1.64 -14.74 -4.66
N SER A 115 -2.41 -14.37 -3.64
CA SER A 115 -3.76 -14.89 -3.43
C SER A 115 -4.72 -14.58 -4.60
N ASP A 116 -4.66 -13.36 -5.14
CA ASP A 116 -5.47 -12.94 -6.27
C ASP A 116 -5.07 -13.70 -7.55
N GLN A 117 -3.76 -13.86 -7.77
CA GLN A 117 -3.24 -14.63 -8.90
C GLN A 117 -3.63 -16.11 -8.82
N ILE A 118 -3.57 -16.71 -7.63
CA ILE A 118 -4.04 -18.08 -7.38
C ILE A 118 -5.54 -18.17 -7.68
N SER A 119 -6.34 -17.23 -7.19
CA SER A 119 -7.79 -17.22 -7.40
C SER A 119 -8.17 -17.11 -8.88
N ALA A 120 -7.51 -16.22 -9.63
CA ALA A 120 -7.68 -16.09 -11.08
C ALA A 120 -7.29 -17.38 -11.82
N SER A 121 -6.18 -18.01 -11.42
CA SER A 121 -5.71 -19.27 -12.02
C SER A 121 -6.69 -20.43 -11.75
N LEU A 122 -7.32 -20.47 -10.57
CA LEU A 122 -8.35 -21.46 -10.24
C LEU A 122 -9.62 -21.27 -11.06
N LEU A 123 -10.07 -20.03 -11.27
CA LEU A 123 -11.21 -19.73 -12.14
C LEU A 123 -10.94 -20.20 -13.57
N GLN A 124 -9.76 -19.89 -14.12
CA GLN A 124 -9.37 -20.35 -15.45
C GLN A 124 -9.30 -21.87 -15.56
N ALA A 125 -8.77 -22.56 -14.54
CA ALA A 125 -8.74 -24.02 -14.51
C ALA A 125 -10.15 -24.63 -14.50
N ASN A 126 -11.08 -24.01 -13.78
CA ASN A 126 -12.47 -24.48 -13.71
C ASN A 126 -13.19 -24.34 -15.07
N ASP A 127 -12.97 -23.24 -15.78
CA ASP A 127 -13.51 -23.04 -17.14
C ASP A 127 -12.95 -24.08 -18.13
N GLN A 128 -11.65 -24.40 -18.02
CA GLN A 128 -11.03 -25.45 -18.83
C GLN A 128 -11.62 -26.83 -18.51
N ILE A 129 -11.84 -27.16 -17.23
CA ILE A 129 -12.49 -28.41 -16.82
C ILE A 129 -13.91 -28.51 -17.40
N SER A 130 -14.69 -27.42 -17.35
CA SER A 130 -16.02 -27.37 -17.97
C SER A 130 -15.94 -27.66 -19.47
N THR A 131 -15.01 -27.00 -20.17
CA THR A 131 -14.80 -27.20 -21.61
C THR A 131 -14.41 -28.64 -21.96
N ILE A 132 -13.55 -29.27 -21.14
CA ILE A 132 -13.16 -30.68 -21.30
C ILE A 132 -14.34 -31.62 -21.05
N SER A 133 -15.15 -31.34 -20.03
CA SER A 133 -16.37 -32.10 -19.72
C SER A 133 -17.36 -32.04 -20.89
N ASP A 134 -17.59 -30.85 -21.44
CA ASP A 134 -18.46 -30.65 -22.60
C ASP A 134 -17.92 -31.37 -23.85
N GLY A 135 -16.62 -31.28 -24.11
CA GLY A 135 -15.97 -32.01 -25.20
C GLY A 135 -16.06 -33.53 -25.04
N SER A 136 -15.94 -34.04 -23.81
CA SER A 136 -16.09 -35.46 -23.50
C SER A 136 -17.53 -35.95 -23.74
N ASN A 137 -18.53 -35.15 -23.34
CA ASN A 137 -19.93 -35.42 -23.63
C ASN A 137 -20.22 -35.44 -25.14
N ALA A 138 -19.67 -34.47 -25.88
CA ALA A 138 -19.79 -34.43 -27.33
C ALA A 138 -19.18 -35.67 -28.00
N LEU A 139 -17.99 -36.09 -27.58
CA LEU A 139 -17.33 -37.29 -28.08
C LEU A 139 -18.11 -38.57 -27.77
N ALA A 140 -18.66 -38.68 -26.56
CA ALA A 140 -19.50 -39.81 -26.19
C ALA A 140 -20.77 -39.91 -27.05
N ASN A 141 -21.41 -38.77 -27.35
CA ASN A 141 -22.55 -38.71 -28.25
C ASN A 141 -22.19 -39.10 -29.68
N PHE A 142 -21.09 -38.55 -30.21
CA PHE A 142 -20.60 -38.91 -31.54
C PHE A 142 -20.28 -40.41 -31.67
N SER A 143 -19.69 -41.00 -30.63
CA SER A 143 -19.40 -42.44 -30.59
C SER A 143 -20.69 -43.28 -30.62
N ARG A 144 -21.74 -42.86 -29.90
CA ARG A 144 -23.06 -43.52 -29.95
C ARG A 144 -23.70 -43.42 -31.34
N ASP A 145 -23.60 -42.26 -31.98
CA ASP A 145 -24.14 -42.06 -33.33
C ASP A 145 -23.44 -42.95 -34.37
N LEU A 146 -22.11 -43.05 -34.31
CA LEU A 146 -21.34 -43.96 -35.17
C LEU A 146 -21.72 -45.43 -34.95
N LEU A 147 -21.88 -45.87 -33.69
CA LEU A 147 -22.34 -47.22 -33.38
C LEU A 147 -23.72 -47.49 -33.98
N ASN A 148 -24.67 -46.57 -33.82
CA ASN A 148 -26.00 -46.69 -34.39
C ASN A 148 -26.00 -46.76 -35.93
N GLN A 149 -25.14 -45.98 -36.60
CA GLN A 149 -24.98 -46.04 -38.05
C GLN A 149 -24.36 -47.36 -38.50
N SER A 150 -23.35 -47.87 -37.78
CA SER A 150 -22.72 -49.16 -38.11
C SER A 150 -23.71 -50.32 -38.03
N HIS A 151 -24.61 -50.32 -37.04
CA HIS A 151 -25.67 -51.33 -36.92
C HIS A 151 -26.71 -51.28 -38.04
N ARG A 152 -26.88 -50.14 -38.72
CA ARG A 152 -27.80 -49.99 -39.86
C ARG A 152 -27.16 -50.37 -41.21
N ALA A 153 -25.84 -50.53 -41.26
CA ALA A 153 -25.09 -50.84 -42.47
C ALA A 153 -24.85 -52.35 -42.68
N VAL A 154 -25.38 -53.20 -41.79
CA VAL A 154 -25.39 -54.67 -41.85
C VAL A 154 -26.81 -55.14 -42.08
#